data_AF-A0A455U4R3-F1
#
_entry.id   AF-A0A455U4R3-F1
#
_cell.length_a   1.000
_cell.length_b   1.000
_cell.length_c   1.000
_cell.angle_alpha   90.00
_cell.angle_beta   90.00
_cell.angle_gamma   90.00
#
_symmetry.space_group_name_H-M   'P 1'
#
loop_
_entity.id
_entity.type
_entity.pdbx_description
1 polymer ?
#
loop_
_entity_poly.entity_id
_entity_poly.type
_entity_poly.pdbx_seq_one_letter_code
_entity_poly.pdbx_strand_id
1 'polypeptide(L)' 'MFLVQLALNALWSWLYFVWQLGAIAFIGTLVLWALILITLVMFWRLKPLAGVLLAPYLAWVSLACALTWSTWQLNPQILG' A
#
# COMPACT_ATOMS: atom_id res chain seq x y z
N MET A 1 1.14 9.25 12.15
CA MET A 1 1.85 8.84 10.91
C MET A 1 2.25 7.37 10.98
N PHE A 2 3.17 6.95 11.86
CA PHE A 2 3.65 5.55 11.90
C PHE A 2 2.58 4.51 12.32
N LEU A 3 1.83 4.78 13.39
CA LEU A 3 0.74 3.90 13.84
C LEU A 3 -0.39 3.76 12.81
N VAL A 4 -0.68 4.85 12.08
CA VAL A 4 -1.70 4.85 11.02
C VAL A 4 -1.25 4.01 9.83
N GLN A 5 0.02 4.14 9.43
CA GLN A 5 0.62 3.28 8.40
C GLN A 5 0.60 1.80 8.85
N LEU A 6 0.99 1.51 10.09
CA LEU A 6 0.99 0.14 10.61
C LEU A 6 -0.41 -0.47 10.65
N ALA A 7 -1.40 0.28 11.14
CA ALA A 7 -2.79 -0.16 11.21
C ALA A 7 -3.36 -0.44 9.81
N LEU A 8 -3.16 0.48 8.85
CA LEU A 8 -3.58 0.30 7.47
C LEU A 8 -2.85 -0.86 6.77
N ASN A 9 -1.56 -1.09 7.07
CA ASN A 9 -0.79 -2.19 6.49
C ASN A 9 -1.30 -3.54 6.99
N ALA A 10 -1.58 -3.65 8.30
CA ALA A 10 -2.20 -4.82 8.90
C ALA A 10 -3.62 -5.05 8.36
N LEU A 11 -4.42 -3.98 8.21
CA LEU A 11 -5.76 -4.06 7.64
C LEU A 11 -5.74 -4.57 6.20
N TRP A 12 -4.76 -4.14 5.40
CA TRP A 12 -4.63 -4.56 4.00
C TRP A 12 -4.39 -6.07 3.88
N SER A 13 -3.41 -6.62 4.62
CA SER A 13 -3.17 -8.07 4.60
C SER A 13 -4.39 -8.85 5.09
N TRP A 14 -5.12 -8.33 6.07
CA TRP A 14 -6.36 -8.95 6.56
C TRP A 14 -7.47 -8.94 5.50
N LEU A 15 -7.73 -7.80 4.88
CA LEU A 15 -8.74 -7.64 3.82
C LEU A 15 -8.44 -8.51 2.60
N TYR A 16 -7.16 -8.65 2.25
CA TYR A 16 -6.73 -9.43 1.10
C TYR A 16 -6.75 -10.94 1.37
N PHE A 17 -6.16 -11.39 2.48
CA PHE A 17 -6.04 -12.84 2.77
C PHE A 17 -7.27 -13.43 3.45
N VAL A 18 -7.94 -12.70 4.35
CA VAL A 18 -9.06 -13.23 5.13
C VAL A 18 -10.37 -13.04 4.38
N TRP A 19 -10.61 -11.84 3.87
CA TRP A 19 -11.88 -11.52 3.20
C TRP A 19 -11.86 -11.75 1.70
N GLN A 20 -10.69 -11.98 1.09
CA GLN A 20 -10.56 -12.18 -0.36
C GLN A 20 -11.36 -11.12 -1.14
N LEU A 21 -11.29 -9.86 -0.73
CA LEU A 21 -11.96 -8.74 -1.40
C LEU A 21 -10.91 -7.92 -2.15
N GLY A 22 -10.61 -8.35 -3.38
CA GLY A 22 -9.54 -7.78 -4.20
C GLY A 22 -9.74 -6.29 -4.47
N ALA A 23 -10.98 -5.87 -4.75
CA ALA A 23 -11.31 -4.47 -5.00
C ALA A 23 -11.11 -3.59 -3.75
N ILE A 24 -11.58 -4.03 -2.58
CA ILE A 24 -11.47 -3.26 -1.33
C ILE A 24 -10.02 -3.26 -0.83
N ALA A 25 -9.31 -4.38 -0.95
CA ALA A 25 -7.89 -4.47 -0.64
C ALA A 25 -7.06 -3.56 -1.56
N PHE A 26 -7.42 -3.44 -2.84
CA PHE A 26 -6.75 -2.51 -3.76
C PHE A 26 -6.93 -1.06 -3.32
N ILE A 27 -8.17 -0.63 -3.04
CA ILE A 27 -8.45 0.73 -2.55
C ILE A 27 -7.69 1.00 -1.24
N GLY A 28 -7.69 0.03 -0.30
CA GLY A 28 -6.94 0.14 0.96
C GLY A 28 -5.44 0.31 0.77
N THR A 29 -4.82 -0.48 -0.13
CA THR A 29 -3.39 -0.33 -0.45
C THR A 29 -3.09 0.98 -1.18
N LEU A 30 -3.99 1.46 -2.03
CA LEU A 30 -3.81 2.74 -2.74
C LEU A 30 -3.83 3.93 -1.77
N VAL A 31 -4.72 3.89 -0.78
CA VAL A 31 -4.76 4.88 0.31
C VAL A 31 -3.48 4.82 1.16
N LEU A 32 -3.02 3.63 1.51
CA LEU A 32 -1.75 3.44 2.21
C LEU A 32 -0.56 4.00 1.40
N TRP A 33 -0.52 3.72 0.09
CA TRP A 33 0.51 4.19 -0.83
C TRP A 33 0.53 5.72 -0.89
N ALA A 34 -0.64 6.37 -0.99
CA ALA A 34 -0.75 7.83 -0.97
C ALA A 34 -0.26 8.43 0.36
N LEU A 35 -0.60 7.84 1.49
CA LEU A 35 -0.11 8.26 2.81
C LEU A 35 1.41 8.15 2.93
N ILE A 36 1.99 7.06 2.44
CA ILE A 36 3.44 6.86 2.42
C ILE A 36 4.11 7.90 1.52
N LEU A 37 3.55 8.16 0.33
CA LEU A 37 4.05 9.17 -0.60
C LEU A 37 4.03 10.57 0.03
N ILE A 38 2.93 10.97 0.69
CA ILE A 38 2.83 12.26 1.38
C ILE A 38 3.91 12.37 2.47
N THR A 39 4.07 11.30 3.25
CA THR A 39 5.09 11.26 4.31
C THR A 39 6.50 11.36 3.72
N LEU A 40 6.75 10.66 2.60
CA LEU A 40 8.01 10.69 1.87
C LEU A 40 8.31 12.09 1.33
N VAL A 41 7.35 12.75 0.68
CA VAL A 41 7.51 14.12 0.15
C VAL A 41 7.78 15.12 1.28
N MET A 42 7.06 15.01 2.41
CA MET A 42 7.31 15.86 3.58
C MET A 42 8.73 15.66 4.13
N PHE A 43 9.17 14.41 4.32
CA PHE A 43 10.52 14.11 4.80
C PHE A 43 11.60 14.48 3.79
N TRP A 44 11.33 14.35 2.48
CA TRP A 44 12.26 14.74 1.42
C TRP A 44 12.56 16.24 1.44
N ARG A 45 11.55 17.08 1.72
CA ARG A 45 11.73 18.54 1.85
C ARG A 45 12.55 18.93 3.08
N LEU A 46 12.56 18.10 4.13
CA LEU A 46 13.28 18.36 5.38
C LEU A 46 14.69 17.75 5.40
N LYS A 47 14.85 16.49 5.01
CA LYS A 47 16.14 15.77 4.94
C LYS A 47 16.14 14.71 3.82
N PRO A 48 16.89 14.90 2.71
CA PRO A 48 16.92 13.96 1.59
C PRO A 48 17.42 12.55 1.96
N LEU A 49 18.28 12.43 2.97
CA LEU A 49 18.72 11.14 3.53
C LEU A 49 17.57 10.28 4.07
N ALA A 50 16.53 10.89 4.65
CA ALA A 50 15.35 10.17 5.12
C ALA A 50 14.46 9.72 3.96
N GLY A 51 14.45 10.48 2.85
CA GLY A 51 13.76 10.10 1.61
C GLY A 51 14.34 8.84 0.96
N VAL A 52 15.67 8.67 1.01
CA VAL A 52 16.34 7.46 0.48
C VAL A 52 15.97 6.20 1.26
N LEU A 53 15.79 6.27 2.57
CA LEU A 53 15.32 5.12 3.36
C LEU A 53 13.87 4.73 3.04
N LEU A 54 13.04 5.67 2.57
CA LEU A 54 11.65 5.42 2.22
C LEU A 54 11.46 4.96 0.76
N ALA A 55 12.47 5.16 -0.11
CA ALA A 55 12.44 4.68 -1.49
C ALA A 55 12.20 3.16 -1.62
N PRO A 56 12.91 2.26 -0.89
CA PRO A 56 12.63 0.82 -0.94
C PRO A 56 11.23 0.48 -0.40
N TYR A 57 10.71 1.26 0.56
CA TYR A 57 9.37 1.08 1.09
C TYR A 57 8.30 1.43 0.05
N LEU A 58 8.49 2.52 -0.70
CA LEU A 58 7.61 2.89 -1.80
C LEU A 58 7.62 1.81 -2.91
N ALA A 59 8.80 1.27 -3.24
CA ALA A 59 8.93 0.19 -4.22
C ALA A 59 8.15 -1.07 -3.78
N TRP A 60 8.24 -1.45 -2.51
CA TRP A 60 7.47 -2.56 -1.95
C TRP A 60 5.96 -2.34 -2.05
N VAL A 61 5.46 -1.18 -1.64
CA VAL A 61 4.00 -0.91 -1.69
C VAL A 61 3.50 -0.81 -3.14
N SER A 62 4.34 -0.32 -4.06
CA SER A 62 4.03 -0.32 -5.49
C SER A 62 3.88 -1.76 -6.02
N LEU A 63 4.75 -2.67 -5.58
CA LEU A 63 4.70 -4.08 -5.93
C LEU A 63 3.46 -4.77 -5.34
N ALA A 64 3.09 -4.44 -4.10
CA ALA A 64 1.84 -4.91 -3.48
C ALA A 64 0.60 -4.42 -4.24
N CYS A 65 0.60 -3.16 -4.68
CA CYS A 65 -0.49 -2.58 -5.48
C CYS A 65 -0.62 -3.30 -6.83
N ALA A 66 0.50 -3.53 -7.52
CA ALA A 66 0.53 -4.28 -8.78
C ALA A 66 0.09 -5.74 -8.60
N LEU A 67 0.49 -6.40 -7.52
CA LEU A 67 0.04 -7.75 -7.18
C LEU A 67 -1.47 -7.79 -6.97
N THR A 68 -2.02 -6.90 -6.15
CA THR A 68 -3.46 -6.82 -5.85
C THR A 68 -4.28 -6.54 -7.12
N TRP A 69 -3.77 -5.67 -7.98
CA TRP A 69 -4.38 -5.37 -9.28
C TRP A 69 -4.35 -6.58 -10.21
N SER A 70 -3.19 -7.24 -10.32
CA SER A 70 -3.01 -8.41 -11.17
C SER A 70 -3.88 -9.58 -10.71
N THR A 71 -3.98 -9.85 -9.41
CA THR A 71 -4.85 -10.90 -8.89
C THR A 71 -6.32 -10.60 -9.06
N TRP A 72 -6.73 -9.33 -8.95
CA TRP A 72 -8.11 -8.91 -9.27
C TRP A 72 -8.44 -9.12 -10.76
N GLN A 73 -7.55 -8.70 -11.66
CA GLN A 73 -7.69 -8.93 -13.11
C GLN A 73 -7.74 -10.42 -13.48
N LEU A 74 -6.95 -11.25 -12.81
CA LEU A 74 -6.88 -12.70 -13.07
C LEU A 74 -8.00 -13.49 -12.39
N ASN A 75 -8.65 -12.93 -11.36
CA ASN A 75 -9.76 -13.58 -10.64
C ASN A 75 -10.98 -12.65 -10.49
N PRO A 76 -11.57 -12.16 -11.60
CA PRO A 76 -12.70 -11.24 -11.55
C PRO A 76 -13.96 -11.87 -10.96
N GLN A 77 -14.03 -13.21 -10.92
CA GLN A 77 -15.20 -13.98 -10.49
C GLN A 77 -15.21 -14.32 -8.98
N ILE A 78 -14.05 -14.21 -8.30
CA ILE A 78 -13.89 -14.51 -6.87
C ILE A 78 -13.80 -13.21 -6.04
N LEU A 79 -13.29 -12.14 -6.65
CA LEU A 79 -12.94 -10.87 -5.98
C LEU A 79 -13.91 -9.71 -6.32
N GLY A 80 -14.98 -9.99 -7.07
CA GLY A 80 -15.99 -9.02 -7.54
C GLY A 80 -17.20 -8.91 -6.63
#